data_AF-A0A6J4NSR0-F1
#
_entry.id   AF-A0A6J4NSR0-F1
#
_cell.length_a   1.000
_cell.length_b   1.000
_cell.length_c   1.000
_cell.angle_alpha   90.00
_cell.angle_beta   90.00
_cell.angle_gamma   90.00
#
_symmetry.space_group_name_H-M   'P 1'
#
loop_
_entity.id
_entity.type
_entity.pdbx_description
1 polymer ?
#
loop_
_entity_poly.entity_id
_entity_poly.type
_entity_poly.pdbx_seq_one_letter_code
_entity_poly.pdbx_strand_id
1 'polypeptide(L)'
;MDSARIDGILYDRGAYGQDRDVPAGAVDRRSAVGRVESRVASYDLREGEATYLKPGAPLYAVEGYDPSFRLAARRDGGWALYEVAHNPGAEKASELLDVGGKVESIGVEDTFEVGNTGPEEVATVRGQEKVGNIVDATLDAPLGQISRGSFRYLVVFHLEDGTRSIRWYELRSGELYLSENPSERDPYTGVVLPGAHREAIRRALPG
;
A
#
# COMPACT_ATOMS: atom_id res chain seq x y z
N MET A 1 -6.13 -2.98 12.97
CA MET A 1 -5.00 -2.67 12.08
C MET A 1 -3.73 -2.63 12.90
N ASP A 2 -2.63 -3.16 12.37
CA ASP A 2 -1.32 -3.08 13.02
C ASP A 2 -0.55 -1.93 12.41
N SER A 3 -0.24 -0.93 13.22
CA SER A 3 0.15 0.39 12.75
C SER A 3 1.29 0.95 13.57
N ALA A 4 2.06 1.86 12.99
CA ALA A 4 3.09 2.64 13.67
C ALA A 4 3.15 4.05 13.07
N ARG A 5 3.39 5.07 13.90
CA ARG A 5 3.65 6.43 13.42
C ARG A 5 5.11 6.81 13.67
N ILE A 6 5.82 7.14 12.59
CA ILE A 6 7.25 7.49 12.60
C ILE A 6 7.45 8.68 11.67
N ASP A 7 8.18 9.70 12.14
CA ASP A 7 8.48 10.94 11.43
C ASP A 7 7.22 11.62 10.85
N GLY A 8 6.13 11.60 11.61
CA GLY A 8 4.84 12.16 11.22
C GLY A 8 4.04 11.32 10.22
N ILE A 9 4.59 10.23 9.70
CA ILE A 9 3.94 9.32 8.75
C ILE A 9 3.30 8.15 9.52
N LEU A 10 2.03 7.88 9.26
CA LEU A 10 1.36 6.67 9.72
C LEU A 10 1.62 5.56 8.71
N TYR A 11 2.07 4.42 9.20
CA TYR A 11 2.21 3.20 8.42
C TYR A 11 1.30 2.11 8.96
N ASP A 12 0.70 1.36 8.04
CA ASP A 12 -0.12 0.20 8.35
C ASP A 12 0.49 -1.06 7.74
N ARG A 13 0.42 -2.15 8.50
CA ARG A 13 0.55 -3.49 7.96
C ARG A 13 -0.75 -3.81 7.22
N GLY A 14 -0.69 -3.91 5.90
CA GLY A 14 -1.85 -4.12 5.04
C GLY A 14 -2.72 -5.30 5.49
N ALA A 15 -4.04 -5.15 5.38
CA ALA A 15 -5.02 -6.12 5.87
C ALA A 15 -5.12 -7.41 5.01
N TYR A 16 -4.63 -7.38 3.77
CA TYR A 16 -4.74 -8.47 2.81
C TYR A 16 -3.39 -8.67 2.11
N GLY A 17 -2.94 -9.92 1.97
CA GLY A 17 -1.88 -10.31 1.03
C GLY A 17 -0.44 -9.83 1.31
N GLN A 18 -0.21 -8.97 2.30
CA GLN A 18 1.13 -8.58 2.77
C GLN A 18 1.74 -9.59 3.76
N ASP A 19 1.05 -10.69 4.03
CA ASP A 19 1.49 -11.75 4.96
C ASP A 19 2.62 -12.63 4.39
N ARG A 20 3.13 -12.34 3.19
CA ARG A 20 4.37 -12.98 2.74
C ARG A 20 5.52 -12.45 3.57
N ASP A 21 6.30 -13.37 4.14
CA ASP A 21 7.51 -13.02 4.87
C ASP A 21 8.39 -12.12 4.01
N VAL A 22 8.78 -10.96 4.55
CA VAL A 22 9.79 -10.13 3.90
C VAL A 22 11.08 -10.93 3.88
N PRO A 23 11.67 -11.19 2.71
CA PRO A 23 12.95 -11.85 2.65
C PRO A 23 13.93 -11.09 3.52
N ALA A 24 14.59 -11.80 4.43
CA ALA A 24 15.38 -11.15 5.46
C ALA A 24 16.54 -10.31 4.86
N GLY A 25 16.94 -10.59 3.62
CA GLY A 25 17.92 -9.84 2.84
C GLY A 25 17.38 -8.59 2.15
N ALA A 26 16.07 -8.38 2.08
CA ALA A 26 15.45 -7.17 1.53
C ALA A 26 15.31 -6.03 2.57
N VAL A 27 15.81 -6.23 3.79
CA VAL A 27 15.74 -5.25 4.87
C VAL A 27 17.13 -4.67 5.09
N ASP A 28 17.28 -3.35 4.95
CA ASP A 28 18.52 -2.67 5.33
C ASP A 28 18.60 -2.55 6.85
N ARG A 29 19.18 -3.57 7.46
CA ARG A 29 19.34 -3.65 8.93
C ARG A 29 20.38 -2.69 9.49
N ARG A 30 21.16 -2.01 8.64
CA ARG A 30 22.19 -1.05 9.07
C ARG A 30 21.59 0.33 9.32
N SER A 31 20.45 0.62 8.71
CA SER A 31 19.82 1.94 8.69
C SER A 31 18.43 1.86 9.32
N ALA A 32 18.37 1.83 10.65
CA ALA A 32 17.09 2.00 11.34
C ALA A 32 16.57 3.42 11.08
N VAL A 33 15.35 3.51 10.54
CA VAL A 33 14.69 4.77 10.19
C VAL A 33 14.02 5.36 11.44
N GLY A 34 13.53 4.50 12.33
CA GLY A 34 12.92 4.93 13.58
C GLY A 34 12.83 3.80 14.61
N ARG A 35 12.28 4.12 15.77
CA ARG A 35 12.04 3.17 16.85
C ARG A 35 10.72 3.45 17.51
N VAL A 36 9.98 2.39 17.84
CA VAL A 36 8.76 2.49 18.63
C VAL A 36 9.12 2.94 20.05
N GLU A 37 8.50 4.02 20.50
CA GLU A 37 8.67 4.57 21.85
C GLU A 37 7.66 3.96 22.83
N SER A 38 6.41 3.80 22.39
CA SER A 38 5.36 3.22 23.23
C SER A 38 4.37 2.37 22.42
N ARG A 39 3.66 1.49 23.13
CA ARG A 39 2.61 0.66 22.55
C ARG A 39 1.26 1.09 23.07
N VAL A 40 0.33 1.40 22.16
CA VAL A 40 -1.02 1.89 22.50
C VAL A 40 -2.07 1.06 21.77
N ALA A 41 -3.13 0.66 22.46
CA ALA A 41 -4.28 -0.02 21.84
C ALA A 41 -5.26 1.01 21.24
N SER A 42 -4.78 1.81 20.29
CA SER A 42 -5.52 2.90 19.62
C SER A 42 -5.27 2.87 18.10
N TYR A 43 -6.20 3.46 17.35
CA TYR A 43 -6.02 3.78 15.92
C TYR A 43 -5.56 5.22 15.71
N ASP A 44 -5.72 6.07 16.71
CA ASP A 44 -5.16 7.42 16.74
C ASP A 44 -3.80 7.36 17.43
N LEU A 45 -2.76 7.09 16.63
CA LEU A 45 -1.37 6.97 17.07
C LEU A 45 -0.67 8.32 17.01
N ARG A 46 0.07 8.65 18.07
CA ARG A 46 1.02 9.77 18.10
C ARG A 46 2.40 9.33 17.61
N GLU A 47 3.27 10.31 17.38
CA GLU A 47 4.67 10.06 17.01
C GLU A 47 5.33 9.04 17.94
N GLY A 48 6.03 8.06 17.38
CA GLY A 48 6.69 6.99 18.11
C GLY A 48 5.76 5.90 18.66
N GLU A 49 4.44 6.00 18.49
CA GLU A 49 3.49 4.99 18.98
C GLU A 49 3.23 3.90 17.95
N ALA A 50 2.97 2.68 18.43
CA ALA A 50 2.55 1.55 17.60
C ALA A 50 1.46 0.70 18.28
N THR A 51 0.67 -0.01 17.47
CA THR A 51 -0.46 -0.81 17.97
C THR A 51 0.00 -2.14 18.58
N TYR A 52 0.90 -2.86 17.89
CA TYR A 52 1.37 -4.19 18.31
C TYR A 52 2.87 -4.33 18.44
N LEU A 53 3.67 -3.48 17.81
CA LEU A 53 5.12 -3.49 17.99
C LEU A 53 5.47 -3.16 19.45
N LYS A 54 6.53 -3.80 19.96
CA LYS A 54 6.99 -3.60 21.34
C LYS A 54 7.73 -2.25 21.44
N PRO A 55 7.64 -1.54 22.58
CA PRO A 55 8.52 -0.41 22.85
C PRO A 55 9.99 -0.83 22.66
N GLY A 56 10.76 0.04 22.01
CA GLY A 56 12.13 -0.22 21.61
C GLY A 56 12.29 -0.99 20.30
N ALA A 57 11.22 -1.45 19.63
CA ALA A 57 11.34 -2.15 18.35
C ALA A 57 11.84 -1.19 17.26
N PRO A 58 12.95 -1.51 16.56
CA PRO A 58 13.42 -0.71 15.43
C PRO A 58 12.56 -0.96 14.17
N LEU A 59 12.35 0.09 13.40
CA LEU A 59 11.84 0.04 12.03
C LEU A 59 12.99 0.32 11.07
N TYR A 60 13.03 -0.42 9.97
CA TYR A 60 14.11 -0.39 8.99
C TYR A 60 13.57 -0.06 7.61
N ALA A 61 14.43 0.55 6.78
CA ALA A 61 14.16 0.70 5.37
C ALA A 61 14.09 -0.66 4.67
N VAL A 62 13.25 -0.76 3.64
CA VAL A 62 13.24 -1.88 2.70
C VAL A 62 14.16 -1.54 1.54
N GLU A 63 15.08 -2.44 1.19
CA GLU A 63 16.03 -2.21 0.11
C GLU A 63 15.32 -1.90 -1.21
N GLY A 64 15.72 -0.82 -1.88
CA GLY A 64 15.13 -0.39 -3.15
C GLY A 64 13.87 0.46 -3.02
N TYR A 65 13.42 0.82 -1.81
CA TYR A 65 12.26 1.67 -1.58
C TYR A 65 12.57 2.90 -0.73
N ASP A 66 11.83 3.97 -0.96
CA ASP A 66 11.81 5.13 -0.08
C ASP A 66 11.21 4.74 1.30
N PRO A 67 11.90 5.05 2.41
CA PRO A 67 11.36 4.83 3.76
C PRO A 67 10.01 5.48 4.02
N SER A 68 9.67 6.58 3.33
CA SER A 68 8.36 7.23 3.45
C SER A 68 7.22 6.39 2.86
N PHE A 69 7.53 5.44 1.99
CA PHE A 69 6.55 4.53 1.38
C PHE A 69 6.40 3.26 2.18
N ARG A 70 7.51 2.60 2.54
CA ARG A 70 7.46 1.28 3.16
C ARG A 70 8.64 1.01 4.08
N LEU A 71 8.32 0.46 5.25
CA LEU A 71 9.25 0.04 6.28
C LEU A 71 9.10 -1.45 6.59
N ALA A 72 10.11 -2.01 7.25
CA ALA A 72 10.06 -3.35 7.81
C ALA A 72 10.33 -3.34 9.32
N ALA A 73 9.61 -4.16 10.07
CA ALA A 73 9.87 -4.39 11.48
C ALA A 73 9.85 -5.88 11.82
N ARG A 74 10.63 -6.26 12.84
CA ARG A 74 10.67 -7.64 13.31
C ARG A 74 9.46 -7.92 14.19
N ARG A 75 8.76 -9.02 13.90
CA ARG A 75 7.65 -9.55 14.71
C ARG A 75 7.91 -10.99 15.11
N ASP A 76 7.05 -11.50 16.00
CA ASP A 76 6.99 -12.92 16.30
C ASP A 76 6.63 -13.66 15.00
N GLY A 77 7.53 -14.51 14.50
CA GLY A 77 7.35 -15.26 13.24
C GLY A 77 8.17 -14.76 12.05
N GLY A 78 8.66 -13.51 12.03
CA GLY A 78 9.37 -13.02 10.86
C GLY A 78 9.52 -11.51 10.76
N TRP A 79 9.76 -11.05 9.53
CA TRP A 79 9.74 -9.64 9.17
C TRP A 79 8.39 -9.29 8.58
N ALA A 80 7.82 -8.16 9.00
CA ALA A 80 6.56 -7.64 8.48
C ALA A 80 6.79 -6.31 7.77
N LEU A 81 6.06 -6.07 6.68
CA LEU A 81 6.01 -4.78 6.00
C LEU A 81 4.98 -3.87 6.63
N TYR A 82 5.29 -2.59 6.62
CA TYR A 82 4.39 -1.51 6.96
C TYR A 82 4.46 -0.52 5.80
N GLU A 83 3.34 -0.25 5.14
CA GLU A 83 3.25 0.74 4.08
C GLU A 83 2.58 2.00 4.58
N VAL A 84 2.91 3.13 3.97
CA VAL A 84 2.28 4.40 4.27
C VAL A 84 0.76 4.31 4.17
N ALA A 85 0.11 4.69 5.26
CA ALA A 85 -1.32 4.86 5.38
C ALA A 85 -1.68 6.36 5.41
N HIS A 86 -0.84 7.19 6.04
CA HIS A 86 -1.00 8.64 6.07
C HIS A 86 0.35 9.34 5.99
N ASN A 87 0.56 10.17 4.97
CA ASN A 87 1.68 11.12 4.94
C ASN A 87 1.15 12.54 4.70
N PRO A 88 1.12 13.41 5.73
CA PRO A 88 0.59 14.77 5.59
C PRO A 88 1.46 15.68 4.71
N GLY A 89 2.70 15.28 4.41
CA GLY A 89 3.60 16.02 3.53
C GLY A 89 3.56 15.57 2.06
N ALA A 90 2.73 14.58 1.71
CA ALA A 90 2.66 14.09 0.34
C ALA A 90 1.87 15.05 -0.57
N GLU A 91 2.51 15.49 -1.63
CA GLU A 91 1.92 16.30 -2.71
C GLU A 91 1.71 15.46 -3.99
N LYS A 92 2.39 14.31 -4.11
CA LYS A 92 2.36 13.45 -5.29
C LYS A 92 2.10 11.99 -4.96
N ALA A 93 1.48 11.26 -5.89
CA ALA A 93 1.21 9.84 -5.72
C ALA A 93 2.49 9.01 -5.51
N SER A 94 3.59 9.39 -6.15
CA SER A 94 4.91 8.78 -5.95
C SER A 94 5.44 8.84 -4.51
N GLU A 95 4.97 9.79 -3.70
CA GLU A 95 5.36 9.94 -2.28
C GLU A 95 4.52 9.04 -1.35
N LEU A 96 3.44 8.45 -1.88
CA LEU A 96 2.56 7.49 -1.21
C LEU A 96 2.66 6.07 -1.81
N LEU A 97 3.30 5.92 -2.97
CA LEU A 97 3.40 4.68 -3.73
C LEU A 97 4.71 4.64 -4.53
N ASP A 98 5.78 4.16 -3.90
CA ASP A 98 7.10 4.06 -4.55
C ASP A 98 7.28 2.71 -5.29
N VAL A 99 6.51 2.52 -6.36
CA VAL A 99 6.51 1.29 -7.18
C VAL A 99 7.02 1.51 -8.61
N GLY A 100 7.43 2.73 -8.96
CA GLY A 100 7.91 3.08 -10.30
C GLY A 100 9.07 2.18 -10.74
N GLY A 101 8.91 1.51 -11.89
CA GLY A 101 9.91 0.58 -12.42
C GLY A 101 10.14 -0.69 -11.60
N LYS A 102 9.31 -0.99 -10.59
CA LYS A 102 9.46 -2.13 -9.67
C LYS A 102 8.34 -3.16 -9.79
N VAL A 103 7.40 -2.97 -10.72
CA VAL A 103 6.19 -3.79 -10.89
C VAL A 103 6.38 -4.81 -12.01
N GLU A 104 6.24 -6.10 -11.68
CA GLU A 104 6.26 -7.21 -12.65
C GLU A 104 4.89 -7.36 -13.34
N SER A 105 3.81 -7.29 -12.57
CA SER A 105 2.44 -7.39 -13.07
C SER A 105 1.43 -6.71 -12.15
N ILE A 106 0.24 -6.42 -12.69
CA ILE A 106 -0.84 -5.78 -11.93
C ILE A 106 -2.02 -6.75 -11.85
N GLY A 107 -2.29 -7.27 -10.66
CA GLY A 107 -3.46 -8.09 -10.35
C GLY A 107 -4.68 -7.24 -10.02
N VAL A 108 -5.86 -7.82 -10.18
CA VAL A 108 -7.11 -7.30 -9.63
C VAL A 108 -7.75 -8.39 -8.80
N GLU A 109 -8.01 -8.11 -7.53
CA GLU A 109 -8.71 -9.04 -6.65
C GLU A 109 -10.15 -8.56 -6.39
N ASP A 110 -11.11 -9.49 -6.37
CA ASP A 110 -12.48 -9.21 -5.90
C ASP A 110 -12.61 -9.62 -4.43
N THR A 111 -13.05 -8.70 -3.57
CA THR A 111 -13.18 -8.95 -2.13
C THR A 111 -14.54 -9.49 -1.73
N PHE A 112 -15.46 -9.71 -2.67
CA PHE A 112 -16.86 -10.06 -2.40
C PHE A 112 -17.31 -11.42 -2.98
N GLU A 113 -16.41 -12.29 -3.43
CA GLU A 113 -16.88 -13.61 -3.89
C GLU A 113 -17.50 -14.43 -2.74
N VAL A 114 -18.82 -14.60 -2.85
CA VAL A 114 -19.65 -15.33 -1.90
C VAL A 114 -19.25 -16.79 -1.90
N GLY A 115 -18.54 -17.20 -0.84
CA GLY A 115 -18.12 -18.59 -0.61
C GLY A 115 -16.62 -18.80 -0.41
N ASN A 116 -15.79 -17.78 -0.62
CA ASN A 116 -14.33 -17.89 -0.55
C ASN A 116 -13.71 -17.35 0.75
N THR A 117 -12.56 -17.91 1.14
CA THR A 117 -11.81 -17.63 2.39
C THR A 117 -10.89 -16.39 2.32
N GLY A 118 -11.06 -15.52 1.33
CA GLY A 118 -10.27 -14.30 1.15
C GLY A 118 -10.38 -13.73 -0.28
N PRO A 119 -9.71 -12.60 -0.57
CA PRO A 119 -9.64 -12.04 -1.92
C PRO A 119 -9.05 -13.04 -2.92
N GLU A 120 -9.64 -13.15 -4.11
CA GLU A 120 -9.13 -13.96 -5.22
C GLU A 120 -8.72 -13.05 -6.38
N GLU A 121 -7.55 -13.31 -6.98
CA GLU A 121 -7.12 -12.59 -8.19
C GLU A 121 -7.98 -13.03 -9.38
N VAL A 122 -8.94 -12.19 -9.72
CA VAL A 122 -9.89 -12.40 -10.82
C VAL A 122 -9.32 -11.95 -12.17
N ALA A 123 -8.23 -11.19 -12.16
CA ALA A 123 -7.61 -10.65 -13.36
C ALA A 123 -6.13 -10.29 -13.17
N THR A 124 -5.35 -10.32 -14.26
CA THR A 124 -4.01 -9.76 -14.26
C THR A 124 -3.70 -9.02 -15.57
N VAL A 125 -3.02 -7.88 -15.45
CA VAL A 125 -2.35 -7.17 -16.54
C VAL A 125 -0.87 -7.57 -16.56
N ARG A 126 -0.41 -7.98 -17.75
CA ARG A 126 0.99 -8.35 -18.02
C ARG A 126 1.53 -7.58 -19.24
N GLY A 127 2.85 -7.65 -19.40
CA GLY A 127 3.60 -6.98 -20.45
C GLY A 127 4.21 -5.68 -19.95
N GLN A 128 5.54 -5.60 -19.95
CA GLN A 128 6.30 -4.53 -19.30
C GLN A 128 5.90 -3.13 -19.76
N GLU A 129 5.68 -2.92 -21.06
CA GLU A 129 5.21 -1.63 -21.58
C GLU A 129 3.82 -1.26 -21.03
N LYS A 130 2.88 -2.21 -21.01
CA LYS A 130 1.52 -1.97 -20.53
C LYS A 130 1.48 -1.73 -19.02
N VAL A 131 2.27 -2.50 -18.26
CA VAL A 131 2.42 -2.35 -16.82
C VAL A 131 3.07 -1.00 -16.50
N GLY A 132 4.18 -0.67 -17.16
CA GLY A 132 4.87 0.61 -17.00
C GLY A 132 3.95 1.79 -17.26
N ASN A 133 3.21 1.78 -18.37
CA ASN A 133 2.27 2.85 -18.71
C ASN A 133 1.17 3.06 -17.63
N ILE A 134 0.65 1.97 -17.04
CA ILE A 134 -0.34 2.08 -15.95
C ILE A 134 0.31 2.65 -14.69
N VAL A 135 1.51 2.17 -14.33
CA VAL A 135 2.24 2.63 -13.15
C VAL A 135 2.59 4.11 -13.29
N ASP A 136 3.24 4.50 -14.39
CA ASP A 136 3.64 5.89 -14.63
C ASP A 136 2.43 6.82 -14.59
N ALA A 137 1.33 6.43 -15.25
CA ALA A 137 0.09 7.19 -15.21
C ALA A 137 -0.54 7.28 -13.80
N THR A 138 -0.31 6.28 -12.94
CA THR A 138 -0.74 6.31 -11.53
C THR A 138 0.10 7.29 -10.72
N LEU A 139 1.42 7.27 -10.93
CA LEU A 139 2.37 8.09 -10.18
C LEU A 139 2.34 9.57 -10.62
N ASP A 140 2.04 9.83 -11.89
CA ASP A 140 1.90 11.17 -12.46
C ASP A 140 0.51 11.79 -12.23
N ALA A 141 -0.49 10.98 -11.86
CA ALA A 141 -1.83 11.48 -11.62
C ALA A 141 -1.85 12.43 -10.40
N PRO A 142 -2.61 13.54 -10.48
CA PRO A 142 -2.71 14.46 -9.36
C PRO A 142 -3.35 13.76 -8.17
N LEU A 143 -2.74 13.92 -6.99
CA LEU A 143 -3.37 13.53 -5.74
C LEU A 143 -4.65 14.36 -5.54
N GLY A 144 -5.68 13.69 -5.07
CA GLY A 144 -6.94 14.33 -4.73
C GLY A 144 -7.74 13.52 -3.74
N GLN A 145 -8.78 14.16 -3.23
CA GLN A 145 -9.82 13.47 -2.47
C GLN A 145 -10.57 12.52 -3.39
N ILE A 146 -10.78 11.29 -2.93
CA ILE A 146 -11.52 10.26 -3.64
C ILE A 146 -12.72 9.78 -2.84
N SER A 147 -13.71 9.23 -3.54
CA SER A 147 -14.86 8.64 -2.88
C SER A 147 -14.48 7.35 -2.14
N ARG A 148 -15.17 7.07 -1.03
CA ARG A 148 -15.05 5.80 -0.30
C ARG A 148 -15.55 4.60 -1.12
N GLY A 149 -16.20 4.84 -2.27
CA GLY A 149 -16.63 3.83 -3.23
C GLY A 149 -17.36 2.64 -2.63
N SER A 150 -17.32 1.51 -3.33
CA SER A 150 -17.82 0.21 -2.88
C SER A 150 -16.75 -0.64 -2.19
N PHE A 151 -15.47 -0.25 -2.27
CA PHE A 151 -14.31 -1.05 -1.83
C PHE A 151 -14.43 -2.53 -2.20
N ARG A 152 -14.89 -2.83 -3.42
CA ARG A 152 -15.06 -4.21 -3.89
C ARG A 152 -13.79 -4.79 -4.50
N TYR A 153 -13.02 -3.97 -5.20
CA TYR A 153 -11.84 -4.44 -5.90
C TYR A 153 -10.57 -3.93 -5.25
N LEU A 154 -9.53 -4.76 -5.30
CA LEU A 154 -8.16 -4.39 -4.97
C LEU A 154 -7.35 -4.39 -6.26
N VAL A 155 -6.56 -3.35 -6.48
CA VAL A 155 -5.45 -3.39 -7.42
C VAL A 155 -4.21 -3.84 -6.66
N VAL A 156 -3.51 -4.82 -7.23
CA VAL A 156 -2.32 -5.40 -6.64
C VAL A 156 -1.14 -5.21 -7.56
N PHE A 157 -0.16 -4.43 -7.11
CA PHE A 157 1.15 -4.35 -7.74
C PHE A 157 2.00 -5.52 -7.24
N HIS A 158 2.23 -6.52 -8.09
CA HIS A 158 3.19 -7.58 -7.83
C HIS A 158 4.59 -7.06 -8.17
N LEU A 159 5.46 -7.01 -7.17
CA LEU A 159 6.76 -6.34 -7.27
C LEU A 159 7.86 -7.35 -7.60
N GLU A 160 8.92 -6.88 -8.26
CA GLU A 160 10.05 -7.72 -8.71
C GLU A 160 10.78 -8.43 -7.56
N ASP A 161 10.68 -7.90 -6.34
CA ASP A 161 11.24 -8.49 -5.11
C ASP A 161 10.37 -9.61 -4.51
N GLY A 162 9.24 -9.95 -5.15
CA GLY A 162 8.28 -10.97 -4.73
C GLY A 162 7.25 -10.50 -3.70
N THR A 163 7.34 -9.23 -3.25
CA THR A 163 6.35 -8.60 -2.38
C THR A 163 5.20 -7.99 -3.19
N ARG A 164 4.17 -7.47 -2.50
CA ARG A 164 2.97 -6.90 -3.12
C ARG A 164 2.64 -5.57 -2.48
N SER A 165 2.21 -4.60 -3.27
CA SER A 165 1.55 -3.38 -2.78
C SER A 165 0.09 -3.39 -3.23
N ILE A 166 -0.84 -3.19 -2.30
CA ILE A 166 -2.26 -3.46 -2.51
C ILE A 166 -3.05 -2.19 -2.21
N ARG A 167 -3.95 -1.80 -3.12
CA ARG A 167 -4.74 -0.56 -3.02
C ARG A 167 -6.20 -0.84 -3.34
N TRP A 168 -7.10 -0.23 -2.57
CA TRP A 168 -8.52 -0.25 -2.91
C TRP A 168 -8.75 0.46 -4.24
N TYR A 169 -9.62 -0.12 -5.06
CA TYR A 169 -9.94 0.39 -6.38
C TYR A 169 -11.46 0.40 -6.61
N GLU A 170 -11.98 1.57 -6.97
CA GLU A 170 -13.38 1.71 -7.37
C GLU A 170 -13.50 1.58 -8.89
N LEU A 171 -14.09 0.47 -9.35
CA LEU A 171 -14.14 0.13 -10.77
C LEU A 171 -14.89 1.17 -11.61
N ARG A 172 -15.91 1.84 -11.06
CA ARG A 172 -16.74 2.79 -11.81
C ARG A 172 -16.04 4.12 -12.03
N SER A 173 -15.51 4.72 -10.98
CA SER A 173 -14.79 6.00 -11.05
C SER A 173 -13.35 5.82 -11.53
N GLY A 174 -12.74 4.67 -11.25
CA GLY A 174 -11.32 4.40 -11.43
C GLY A 174 -10.45 5.07 -10.37
N GLU A 175 -11.04 5.38 -9.21
CA GLU A 175 -10.32 5.88 -8.06
C GLU A 175 -9.46 4.76 -7.47
N LEU A 176 -8.18 5.03 -7.32
CA LEU A 176 -7.21 4.19 -6.62
C LEU A 176 -6.88 4.89 -5.31
N TYR A 177 -7.22 4.23 -4.20
CA TYR A 177 -6.91 4.71 -2.85
C TYR A 177 -5.43 4.59 -2.57
N LEU A 178 -4.81 5.62 -1.98
CA LEU A 178 -3.38 5.60 -1.61
C LEU A 178 -3.15 5.87 -0.12
N SER A 179 -3.98 6.69 0.53
CA SER A 179 -3.76 7.14 1.91
C SER A 179 -5.05 7.64 2.58
N GLU A 180 -5.16 7.48 3.90
CA GLU A 180 -6.20 8.09 4.73
C GLU A 180 -5.63 9.23 5.59
N ASN A 181 -6.36 10.32 5.70
CA ASN A 181 -6.19 11.35 6.71
C ASN A 181 -7.43 11.36 7.62
N PRO A 182 -7.44 10.59 8.73
CA PRO A 182 -8.63 10.44 9.57
C PRO A 182 -9.08 11.74 10.25
N SER A 183 -8.27 12.80 10.21
CA SER A 183 -8.62 14.13 10.73
C SER A 183 -9.49 14.95 9.77
N GLU A 184 -9.63 14.52 8.51
CA GLU A 184 -10.43 15.20 7.50
C GLU A 184 -11.86 14.64 7.37
N ARG A 185 -12.77 15.49 6.89
CA ARG A 185 -14.17 15.10 6.63
C ARG A 185 -14.28 14.05 5.53
N ASP A 186 -13.45 14.18 4.51
CA ASP A 186 -13.32 13.26 3.37
C ASP A 186 -11.89 12.70 3.40
N PRO A 187 -11.63 11.69 4.25
CA PRO A 187 -10.27 11.36 4.67
C PRO A 187 -9.46 10.65 3.58
N TYR A 188 -10.05 10.23 2.46
CA TYR A 188 -9.38 9.35 1.52
C TYR A 188 -8.67 10.15 0.42
N THR A 189 -7.36 9.99 0.38
CA THR A 189 -6.48 10.52 -0.65
C THR A 189 -6.11 9.42 -1.64
N GLY A 190 -6.17 9.76 -2.92
CA GLY A 190 -5.83 8.83 -3.98
C GLY A 190 -5.69 9.51 -5.32
N VAL A 191 -5.80 8.71 -6.38
CA VAL A 191 -5.73 9.18 -7.76
C VAL A 191 -6.88 8.61 -8.57
N VAL A 192 -7.25 9.30 -9.65
CA VAL A 192 -8.16 8.76 -10.66
C VAL A 192 -7.34 8.29 -11.86
N LEU A 193 -7.39 7.00 -12.15
CA LEU A 193 -6.64 6.45 -13.28
C LEU A 193 -7.19 6.99 -14.62
N PRO A 194 -6.32 7.27 -15.61
CA PRO A 194 -6.78 7.69 -16.93
C PRO A 194 -7.68 6.65 -17.61
N GLY A 195 -8.57 7.11 -18.49
CA GLY A 195 -9.57 6.28 -19.18
C GLY A 195 -9.03 4.98 -19.78
N ALA A 196 -7.93 5.06 -20.54
CA ALA A 196 -7.32 3.89 -21.17
C ALA A 196 -6.84 2.83 -20.16
N HIS A 197 -6.33 3.26 -19.00
CA HIS A 197 -5.85 2.38 -17.93
C HIS A 197 -7.01 1.74 -17.16
N ARG A 198 -8.08 2.51 -16.89
CA ARG A 198 -9.33 1.97 -16.32
C ARG A 198 -9.92 0.87 -17.20
N GLU A 199 -9.93 1.09 -18.52
CA GLU A 199 -10.40 0.09 -19.48
C GLU A 199 -9.48 -1.13 -19.55
N ALA A 200 -8.17 -0.95 -19.41
CA ALA A 200 -7.25 -2.07 -19.33
C ALA A 200 -7.53 -2.98 -18.12
N ILE A 201 -7.85 -2.39 -16.97
CA ILE A 201 -8.26 -3.11 -15.75
C ILE A 201 -9.63 -3.76 -15.94
N ARG A 202 -10.63 -3.02 -16.43
CA ARG A 202 -11.99 -3.54 -16.67
C ARG A 202 -12.01 -4.72 -17.64
N ARG A 203 -11.27 -4.64 -18.74
CA ARG A 203 -11.19 -5.74 -19.72
C ARG A 203 -10.53 -7.01 -19.16
N ALA A 204 -9.76 -6.87 -18.09
CA ALA A 204 -9.12 -8.00 -17.46
C ALA A 204 -10.10 -8.75 -16.54
N LEU A 205 -11.16 -8.10 -16.06
CA LEU A 205 -12.19 -8.72 -15.21
C LEU A 205 -13.06 -9.71 -16.00
N PRO A 206 -13.52 -10.81 -15.37
CA PRO A 206 -14.51 -11.70 -15.96
C PRO A 206 -15.85 -10.95 -16.15
N GLY A 207 -16.52 -11.22 -17.28
CA GLY A 207 -17.79 -10.58 -17.68
C GLY A 207 -19.03 -11.19 -17.06
#